data_AF-A0A142X6Q8-F1
#
_entry.id   AF-A0A142X6Q8-F1
#
_cell.length_a   1.000
_cell.length_b   1.000
_cell.length_c   1.000
_cell.angle_alpha   90.00
_cell.angle_beta   90.00
_cell.angle_gamma   90.00
#
_symmetry.space_group_name_H-M   'P 1'
#
loop_
_entity.id
_entity.type
_entity.pdbx_description
1 polymer ?
#
loop_
_entity_poly.entity_id
_entity_poly.type
_entity_poly.pdbx_seq_one_letter_code
_entity_poly.pdbx_strand_id
1 'polypeptide(L)' 'MFPQQMEVTFVQIDAVEEMKLRAWARRNYQPAGRRDASWHPIVLDEMQRKERELNG' A
#
# COMPACT_ATOMS: atom_id res chain seq x y z
N MET A 1 13.44 -26.79 -16.62
CA MET A 1 13.12 -25.36 -16.81
C MET A 1 12.04 -25.02 -15.80
N PHE A 2 12.42 -24.45 -14.65
CA PHE A 2 11.47 -23.99 -13.62
C PHE A 2 11.22 -22.50 -13.84
N PRO A 3 9.98 -22.00 -13.70
CA PRO A 3 9.70 -20.59 -13.91
C PRO A 3 10.43 -19.77 -12.84
N GLN A 4 11.13 -18.72 -13.29
CA GLN A 4 11.81 -17.79 -12.40
C GLN A 4 10.80 -17.28 -11.38
N GLN A 5 11.11 -17.55 -10.11
CA GLN A 5 10.36 -17.06 -8.97
C GLN A 5 10.20 -15.55 -9.16
N MET A 6 8.95 -15.08 -9.21
CA MET A 6 8.67 -13.65 -9.11
C MET A 6 9.29 -13.18 -7.80
N GLU A 7 10.44 -12.51 -7.87
CA GLU A 7 10.99 -11.81 -6.73
C GLU A 7 10.04 -10.67 -6.41
N VAL A 8 9.12 -10.94 -5.48
CA VAL A 8 8.44 -9.88 -4.76
C VAL A 8 9.55 -9.23 -3.93
N THR A 9 10.12 -8.14 -4.42
CA THR A 9 11.10 -7.37 -3.66
C THR A 9 10.36 -6.78 -2.47
N PHE A 10 10.36 -7.49 -1.34
CA PHE A 10 9.92 -6.95 -0.07
C PHE A 10 10.90 -5.84 0.27
N VAL A 11 10.54 -4.61 -0.07
CA VAL A 11 11.32 -3.43 0.31
C VAL A 11 11.33 -3.43 1.84
N GLN A 12 12.48 -3.79 2.43
CA GLN A 12 12.69 -3.63 3.86
C GLN A 12 12.70 -2.13 4.14
N ILE A 13 11.55 -1.65 4.56
CA ILE A 13 11.31 -0.28 4.96
C ILE A 13 11.36 -0.21 6.48
N ASP A 14 12.02 0.81 7.01
CA ASP A 14 12.03 1.04 8.45
C ASP A 14 10.67 1.57 8.93
N ALA A 15 10.45 1.53 10.25
CA ALA A 15 9.17 1.94 10.85
C ALA A 15 8.84 3.43 10.64
N VAL A 16 9.86 4.30 10.51
CA VAL A 16 9.64 5.74 10.30
C VAL A 16 9.13 5.99 8.89
N GLU A 17 9.72 5.33 7.90
CA GLU A 17 9.32 5.46 6.51
C GLU A 17 7.95 4.79 6.26
N GLU A 18 7.67 3.65 6.89
CA GLU A 18 6.32 3.06 6.89
C GLU A 18 5.28 4.04 7.45
N MET A 19 5.57 4.68 8.60
CA MET A 19 4.67 5.70 9.17
C MET A 19 4.39 6.85 8.19
N LYS A 20 5.41 7.34 7.49
CA LYS A 20 5.24 8.41 6.49
C LYS A 20 4.36 7.95 5.34
N LEU A 21 4.59 6.76 4.80
CA LEU A 21 3.75 6.20 3.73
C LEU A 21 2.30 6.05 4.16
N ARG A 22 2.05 5.54 5.38
CA ARG A 22 0.69 5.42 5.93
C ARG A 22 0.04 6.78 6.11
N ALA A 23 0.76 7.76 6.66
CA ALA A 23 0.27 9.12 6.80
C ALA A 23 -0.07 9.76 5.45
N TRP A 24 0.78 9.55 4.44
CA TRP A 24 0.53 10.01 3.07
C TRP A 24 -0.71 9.35 2.47
N ALA A 25 -0.85 8.04 2.61
CA ALA A 25 -1.99 7.27 2.09
C ALA A 25 -3.32 7.76 2.68
N ARG A 26 -3.35 8.05 4.00
CA ARG A 26 -4.52 8.63 4.66
C ARG A 26 -4.87 10.02 4.13
N ARG A 27 -3.87 10.88 3.94
CA ARG A 27 -4.07 12.25 3.42
C ARG A 27 -4.52 12.27 1.95
N ASN A 28 -4.00 11.34 1.15
CA ASN A 28 -4.23 11.27 -0.30
C ASN A 28 -5.16 10.11 -0.68
N TYR A 29 -6.07 9.75 0.22
CA TYR A 29 -6.95 8.61 0.04
C TYR A 29 -7.68 8.66 -1.30
N GLN A 30 -7.65 7.54 -2.02
CA GLN A 30 -8.45 7.33 -3.21
C GLN A 30 -9.28 6.05 -3.07
N PRO A 31 -10.50 6.00 -3.63
CA PRO A 31 -11.31 4.78 -3.70
C PRO A 31 -10.66 3.75 -4.63
N ALA A 32 -10.98 2.47 -4.46
CA ALA A 32 -10.32 1.34 -5.14
C ALA A 32 -10.16 1.53 -6.67
N GLY A 33 -11.17 2.07 -7.36
CA GLY A 33 -11.14 2.27 -8.81
C GLY A 33 -10.23 3.39 -9.32
N ARG A 34 -9.60 4.18 -8.44
CA ARG A 34 -8.66 5.25 -8.81
C ARG A 34 -7.24 5.01 -8.34
N ARG A 35 -7.00 3.97 -7.53
CA ARG A 35 -5.66 3.65 -7.03
C ARG A 35 -4.81 3.08 -8.15
N ASP A 36 -3.56 3.51 -8.22
CA ASP A 36 -2.59 2.89 -9.10
C ASP A 36 -2.05 1.61 -8.44
N ALA A 37 -2.13 0.48 -9.15
CA ALA A 37 -1.66 -0.81 -8.65
C ALA A 37 -0.12 -0.86 -8.46
N SER A 38 0.62 0.08 -9.06
CA SER A 38 2.07 0.23 -8.89
C SER A 38 2.48 0.95 -7.61
N TRP A 39 1.52 1.53 -6.86
CA TRP A 39 1.84 2.18 -5.59
C TRP A 39 2.34 1.19 -4.55
N HIS A 40 3.07 1.73 -3.58
CA HIS A 40 3.65 0.92 -2.51
C HIS A 40 2.58 0.09 -1.78
N PRO A 41 2.81 -1.20 -1.48
CA PRO A 41 1.81 -2.06 -0.83
C PRO A 41 1.26 -1.48 0.49
N ILE A 42 2.11 -0.83 1.28
CA ILE A 42 1.71 -0.13 2.53
C ILE A 42 0.68 0.97 2.26
N VAL A 43 0.84 1.72 1.16
CA VAL A 43 -0.11 2.76 0.77
C VAL A 43 -1.46 2.13 0.42
N LEU A 44 -1.45 1.06 -0.38
CA LEU A 44 -2.66 0.36 -0.80
C LEU A 44 -3.39 -0.28 0.40
N ASP A 45 -2.67 -0.95 1.30
CA ASP A 45 -3.21 -1.50 2.56
C ASP A 45 -3.82 -0.42 3.44
N GLU A 46 -3.12 0.71 3.63
CA GLU A 46 -3.62 1.81 4.47
C GLU A 46 -4.87 2.46 3.88
N MET A 47 -4.96 2.63 2.56
CA MET A 47 -6.18 3.11 1.91
C MET A 47 -7.34 2.13 2.11
N GLN A 48 -7.12 0.81 1.98
CA GLN A 48 -8.15 -0.19 2.27
C GLN A 48 -8.61 -0.16 3.74
N ARG A 49 -7.70 0.07 4.69
CA ARG A 49 -8.06 0.25 6.11
C ARG A 49 -8.96 1.46 6.30
N LYS A 50 -8.57 2.61 5.78
CA LYS A 50 -9.38 3.83 5.84
C LYS A 50 -10.75 3.65 5.19
N GLU A 51 -10.83 2.95 4.06
CA GLU A 51 -12.10 2.64 3.39
C GLU A 51 -13.04 1.82 4.29
N ARG A 52 -12.51 0.82 5.00
CA ARG A 52 -13.29 0.04 5.98
C ARG A 52 -13.76 0.88 7.17
N GLU A 53 -12.94 1.82 7.64
CA GLU A 53 -13.31 2.77 8.71
C GLU A 53 -14.45 3.72 8.29
N LEU A 54 -14.51 4.11 7.02
CA LEU A 54 -15.56 5.00 6.50
C LEU A 54 -16.88 4.28 6.22
N ASN A 55 -16.82 2.96 5.99
CA ASN A 55 -17.98 2.13 5.62
C ASN A 55 -18.55 1.31 6.78
N GLY A 56 -17.98 1.44 7.99
CA GLY A 56 -18.47 0.81 9.23
C GLY A 56 -19.23 1.81 10.09
#